data_AF-A0A1S6H806-F1
#
_entry.id   AF-A0A1S6H806-F1
#
_cell.length_a   1.000
_cell.length_b   1.000
_cell.length_c   1.000
_cell.angle_alpha   90.00
_cell.angle_beta   90.00
_cell.angle_gamma   90.00
#
_symmetry.space_group_name_H-M   'P 1'
#
loop_
_entity.id
_entity.type
_entity.pdbx_description
1 polymer ?
#
loop_
_entity_poly.entity_id
_entity_poly.type
_entity_poly.pdbx_seq_one_letter_code
_entity_poly.pdbx_strand_id
1 'polypeptide(L)'
;MKTQLDPQLRKEIINVLLCVITLIIITQIAYFKENFLAVSKISLSIAYLYIIPGYALMLYWFDKIPFFQRLFFGTSIGIGVVGFLSYYIGMAGIHIKYHHIIFPPVLIIIGILGYVMQKKK
;
A
#
# COMPACT_ATOMS: atom_id res chain seq x y z
N MET A 1 -6.06 7.44 26.30
CA MET A 1 -5.43 8.41 25.38
C MET A 1 -6.28 8.46 24.11
N LYS A 2 -7.03 9.54 23.86
CA LYS A 2 -7.59 9.76 22.52
C LYS A 2 -6.40 10.11 21.62
N THR A 3 -5.88 9.14 20.88
CA THR A 3 -4.84 9.35 19.88
C THR A 3 -5.43 10.23 18.79
N GLN A 4 -5.33 11.55 18.94
CA GLN A 4 -5.68 12.46 17.86
C GLN A 4 -4.72 12.17 16.72
N LEU A 5 -5.25 11.72 15.59
CA LEU A 5 -4.47 11.44 14.41
C LEU A 5 -3.80 12.75 13.97
N ASP A 6 -2.50 12.70 13.69
CA ASP A 6 -1.76 13.86 13.22
C ASP A 6 -2.48 14.47 11.99
N PRO A 7 -2.77 15.79 11.97
CA PRO A 7 -3.44 16.43 10.85
C PRO A 7 -2.70 16.22 9.52
N GLN A 8 -1.38 16.11 9.53
CA GLN A 8 -0.60 15.80 8.33
C GLN A 8 -0.84 14.37 7.86
N LEU A 9 -0.83 13.40 8.78
CA LEU A 9 -1.12 12.00 8.46
C LEU A 9 -2.56 11.83 7.93
N ARG A 10 -3.52 12.58 8.46
CA ARG A 10 -4.90 12.58 7.94
C ARG A 10 -4.96 13.04 6.48
N LYS A 11 -4.25 14.12 6.13
CA LYS A 11 -4.16 14.62 4.75
C LYS A 11 -3.55 13.57 3.82
N GLU A 12 -2.57 12.83 4.32
CA GLU A 12 -1.87 11.79 3.58
C GLU A 12 -2.75 10.57 3.29
N ILE A 13 -3.57 10.14 4.26
CA ILE A 13 -4.58 9.10 4.04
C ILE A 13 -5.56 9.52 2.94
N ILE A 14 -6.00 10.79 2.95
CA ILE A 14 -6.87 11.34 1.90
C ILE A 14 -6.16 11.31 0.54
N ASN A 15 -4.88 11.70 0.48
CA ASN A 15 -4.12 11.67 -0.76
C ASN A 15 -3.94 10.24 -1.30
N VAL A 16 -3.71 9.25 -0.43
CA VAL A 16 -3.66 7.83 -0.82
C VAL A 16 -5.02 7.36 -1.34
N LEU A 17 -6.13 7.72 -0.68
CA LEU A 17 -7.48 7.42 -1.17
C LEU A 17 -7.73 8.04 -2.55
N LEU A 18 -7.36 9.30 -2.75
CA LEU A 18 -7.45 9.96 -4.05
C LEU A 18 -6.61 9.23 -5.10
N CYS A 19 -5.41 8.76 -4.76
CA CYS A 19 -4.59 7.96 -5.65
C CYS A 19 -5.29 6.64 -6.06
N VAL A 20 -5.97 5.97 -5.13
CA VAL A 20 -6.73 4.75 -5.45
C VAL A 20 -7.90 5.05 -6.37
N ILE A 21 -8.61 6.17 -6.15
CA ILE A 21 -9.69 6.61 -7.04
C ILE A 21 -9.13 6.91 -8.44
N THR A 22 -8.01 7.64 -8.54
CA THR A 22 -7.33 7.91 -9.80
C THR A 22 -6.94 6.61 -10.51
N LEU A 23 -6.42 5.62 -9.78
CA LEU A 23 -6.10 4.31 -10.33
C LEU A 23 -7.33 3.60 -10.90
N ILE A 24 -8.48 3.63 -10.20
CA ILE A 24 -9.74 3.06 -10.68
C ILE A 24 -10.17 3.73 -11.99
N ILE A 25 -10.09 5.07 -12.05
CA ILE A 25 -10.47 5.83 -13.26
C ILE A 25 -9.55 5.48 -14.43
N ILE A 26 -8.24 5.48 -14.24
CA ILE A 26 -7.26 5.13 -15.29
C ILE A 26 -7.51 3.70 -15.79
N THR A 27 -7.71 2.76 -14.87
CA THR A 27 -7.97 1.36 -15.23
C THR A 27 -9.32 1.21 -15.94
N GLN A 28 -10.35 1.98 -15.57
CA GLN A 28 -11.64 1.97 -16.26
C GLN A 28 -11.52 2.49 -17.70
N ILE A 29 -10.71 3.52 -17.91
CA ILE A 29 -10.42 4.04 -19.25
C ILE A 29 -9.66 2.99 -20.07
N ALA A 30 -8.65 2.33 -19.47
CA ALA A 30 -7.87 1.29 -20.14
C ALA A 30 -8.71 0.05 -20.50
N TYR A 31 -9.64 -0.34 -19.62
CA TYR A 31 -10.53 -1.49 -19.80
C TYR A 31 -11.97 -1.04 -20.05
N PHE A 32 -12.19 -0.11 -20.99
CA PHE A 32 -13.49 0.52 -21.21
C PHE A 32 -14.64 -0.44 -21.57
N LYS A 33 -14.30 -1.64 -22.09
CA LYS A 33 -15.28 -2.68 -22.44
C LYS A 33 -15.71 -3.55 -21.24
N GLU A 34 -14.99 -3.46 -20.13
CA GLU A 34 -15.25 -4.26 -18.94
C GLU A 34 -16.21 -3.56 -17.97
N ASN A 35 -16.96 -4.37 -17.23
CA ASN A 35 -17.86 -3.86 -16.21
C ASN A 35 -17.08 -3.16 -15.08
N PHE A 36 -17.63 -2.05 -14.58
CA PHE A 36 -17.01 -1.23 -13.52
C PHE A 36 -16.60 -2.03 -12.28
N LEU A 37 -17.39 -3.04 -11.91
CA LEU A 37 -17.09 -3.91 -10.77
C LEU A 37 -15.82 -4.74 -10.99
N ALA A 38 -15.58 -5.25 -12.21
CA ALA A 38 -14.39 -6.02 -12.55
C ALA A 38 -13.14 -5.13 -12.51
N VAL A 39 -13.21 -3.95 -13.13
CA VAL A 39 -12.14 -2.96 -13.15
C VAL A 39 -11.79 -2.48 -11.73
N SER A 40 -12.81 -2.20 -10.92
CA SER A 40 -12.62 -1.76 -9.53
C SER A 40 -11.95 -2.85 -8.70
N LYS A 41 -12.32 -4.12 -8.88
CA LYS A 41 -11.67 -5.26 -8.20
C LYS A 41 -10.19 -5.35 -8.54
N ILE A 42 -9.82 -5.20 -9.81
CA ILE A 42 -8.42 -5.23 -10.25
C ILE A 42 -7.65 -4.06 -9.62
N SER A 43 -8.19 -2.85 -9.74
CA SER A 43 -7.56 -1.63 -9.23
C SER A 43 -7.38 -1.67 -7.71
N LEU A 44 -8.41 -2.11 -6.97
CA LEU A 44 -8.35 -2.28 -5.52
C LEU A 44 -7.38 -3.39 -5.12
N SER A 45 -7.29 -4.47 -5.90
CA SER A 45 -6.31 -5.54 -5.64
C SER A 45 -4.89 -5.04 -5.79
N ILE A 46 -4.59 -4.25 -6.84
CA ILE A 46 -3.28 -3.62 -7.04
C ILE A 46 -2.96 -2.66 -5.89
N ALA A 47 -3.93 -1.80 -5.53
CA ALA A 47 -3.74 -0.86 -4.43
C ALA A 47 -3.48 -1.57 -3.10
N TYR A 48 -4.27 -2.60 -2.80
CA TYR A 48 -4.19 -3.37 -1.57
C TYR A 48 -2.90 -4.19 -1.47
N LEU A 49 -2.49 -4.85 -2.57
CA LEU A 49 -1.30 -5.69 -2.55
C LEU A 49 0.01 -4.89 -2.59
N TYR A 50 0.05 -3.76 -3.29
CA TYR A 50 1.33 -3.12 -3.60
C TYR A 50 1.42 -1.68 -3.11
N ILE A 51 0.44 -0.84 -3.46
CA ILE A 51 0.53 0.61 -3.22
C ILE A 51 0.44 0.92 -1.73
N ILE A 52 -0.59 0.43 -1.06
CA ILE A 52 -0.85 0.70 0.36
C ILE A 52 0.27 0.14 1.25
N PRO A 53 0.63 -1.16 1.18
CA PRO A 53 1.70 -1.69 2.02
C PRO A 53 3.06 -1.09 1.68
N GLY A 54 3.34 -0.85 0.40
CA GLY A 54 4.57 -0.19 -0.03
C GLY A 54 4.70 1.25 0.47
N TYR A 55 3.63 2.04 0.37
CA TYR A 55 3.56 3.38 0.95
C TYR A 55 3.70 3.35 2.49
N ALA A 56 3.07 2.38 3.15
CA ALA A 56 3.15 2.24 4.61
C ALA A 56 4.58 2.01 5.08
N LEU A 57 5.38 1.20 4.38
CA LEU A 57 6.81 1.01 4.70
C LEU A 57 7.60 2.33 4.62
N MET A 58 7.21 3.23 3.71
CA MET A 58 7.84 4.55 3.56
C MET A 58 7.42 5.55 4.64
N LEU A 59 6.42 5.25 5.49
CA LEU A 59 6.04 6.11 6.62
C LEU A 59 7.16 6.26 7.65
N TYR A 60 8.12 5.34 7.71
CA TYR A 60 9.30 5.51 8.55
C TYR A 60 10.12 6.77 8.17
N TRP A 61 10.05 7.22 6.92
CA TRP A 61 10.71 8.44 6.43
C TRP A 61 9.72 9.56 6.13
N PHE A 62 8.61 9.62 6.87
CA PHE A 62 7.52 10.56 6.65
C PHE A 62 8.00 12.01 6.52
N ASP A 63 8.82 12.49 7.44
CA ASP A 63 9.26 13.90 7.47
C ASP A 63 10.34 14.24 6.44
N LYS A 64 10.95 13.23 5.80
CA LYS A 64 12.14 13.41 4.95
C LYS A 64 11.85 13.35 3.45
N ILE A 65 10.81 12.63 3.06
CA ILE A 65 10.53 12.33 1.66
C ILE A 65 9.13 12.85 1.34
N PRO A 66 8.92 13.69 0.32
CA PRO A 66 7.60 14.21 -0.03
C PRO A 66 6.64 13.11 -0.51
N PHE A 67 5.33 13.37 -0.40
CA PHE A 67 4.26 12.40 -0.69
C PHE A 67 4.44 11.64 -2.01
N PHE A 68 4.58 12.36 -3.14
CA PHE A 68 4.67 11.72 -4.46
C PHE A 68 5.87 10.80 -4.59
N GLN A 69 7.01 11.17 -3.99
CA GLN A 69 8.20 10.31 -3.97
C GLN A 69 7.95 9.07 -3.09
N ARG A 70 7.36 9.24 -1.89
CA ARG A 70 6.98 8.10 -1.04
C ARG A 70 5.99 7.17 -1.71
N LEU A 71 5.03 7.71 -2.46
CA LEU A 71 4.05 6.93 -3.21
C LEU A 71 4.71 6.13 -4.34
N PHE A 72 5.57 6.77 -5.13
CA PHE A 72 6.25 6.12 -6.24
C PHE A 72 7.24 5.06 -5.76
N PHE A 73 8.21 5.45 -4.92
CA PHE A 73 9.19 4.52 -4.37
C PHE A 73 8.54 3.48 -3.46
N GLY A 74 7.55 3.87 -2.67
CA GLY A 74 6.78 2.94 -1.85
C GLY A 74 6.10 1.88 -2.68
N THR A 75 5.44 2.25 -3.79
CA THR A 75 4.83 1.27 -4.69
C THR A 75 5.87 0.31 -5.27
N SER A 76 7.03 0.81 -5.73
CA SER A 76 8.13 -0.03 -6.22
C SER A 76 8.65 -1.00 -5.15
N ILE A 77 8.82 -0.51 -3.91
CA ILE A 77 9.20 -1.34 -2.76
C ILE A 77 8.11 -2.38 -2.46
N GLY A 78 6.83 -1.98 -2.49
CA GLY A 78 5.69 -2.89 -2.28
C GLY A 78 5.68 -4.03 -3.27
N ILE A 79 5.86 -3.74 -4.56
CA ILE A 79 5.98 -4.76 -5.61
C ILE A 79 7.17 -5.69 -5.34
N GLY A 80 8.35 -5.12 -5.07
CA GLY A 80 9.56 -5.90 -4.82
C GLY A 80 9.46 -6.79 -3.59
N VAL A 81 9.01 -6.25 -2.46
CA VAL A 81 8.87 -6.96 -1.18
C VAL A 81 7.81 -8.04 -1.27
N VAL A 82 6.63 -7.73 -1.82
CA VAL A 82 5.55 -8.72 -1.95
C VAL A 82 5.92 -9.82 -2.93
N GLY A 83 6.59 -9.49 -4.04
CA GLY A 83 7.11 -10.49 -4.98
C GLY A 83 8.16 -11.40 -4.33
N PHE A 84 9.13 -10.82 -3.62
CA PHE A 84 10.17 -11.55 -2.91
C PHE A 84 9.57 -12.45 -1.83
N LEU A 85 8.73 -11.91 -0.94
CA LEU A 85 8.07 -12.70 0.10
C LEU A 85 7.22 -13.82 -0.48
N SER A 86 6.49 -13.55 -1.56
CA SER A 86 5.69 -14.57 -2.24
C SER A 86 6.54 -15.73 -2.76
N TYR A 87 7.72 -15.44 -3.29
CA TYR A 87 8.63 -16.47 -3.78
C TYR A 87 9.14 -17.37 -2.65
N TYR A 88 9.68 -16.80 -1.57
CA TYR A 88 10.25 -17.60 -0.47
C TYR A 88 9.19 -18.36 0.32
N ILE A 89 8.02 -17.76 0.50
CA ILE A 89 6.93 -18.40 1.25
C ILE A 89 6.28 -19.50 0.41
N GLY A 90 6.22 -19.32 -0.91
CA GLY A 90 5.87 -20.40 -1.84
C GLY A 90 6.84 -21.58 -1.76
N MET A 91 8.15 -21.33 -1.69
CA MET A 91 9.16 -22.39 -1.50
C MET A 91 9.05 -23.08 -0.13
N ALA A 92 8.62 -22.37 0.91
CA ALA A 92 8.36 -22.93 2.23
C ALA A 92 7.08 -23.81 2.30
N GLY A 93 6.36 -23.98 1.20
CA GLY A 93 5.17 -24.82 1.10
C GLY A 93 3.86 -24.14 1.49
N ILE A 94 3.86 -22.83 1.75
CA ILE A 94 2.63 -22.07 1.99
C ILE A 94 1.97 -21.76 0.64
N HIS A 95 0.67 -22.05 0.55
CA HIS A 95 -0.08 -21.84 -0.68
C HIS A 95 -0.22 -20.33 -1.00
N ILE A 96 0.03 -19.96 -2.26
CA ILE A 96 -0.05 -18.57 -2.77
C ILE A 96 -1.39 -17.90 -2.45
N LYS A 97 -2.45 -18.70 -2.35
CA LYS A 97 -3.79 -18.26 -1.93
C LYS A 97 -3.78 -17.49 -0.61
N TYR A 98 -2.84 -17.72 0.31
CA TYR A 98 -2.82 -16.99 1.59
C TYR A 98 -2.01 -15.68 1.54
N HIS A 99 -1.21 -15.46 0.50
CA HIS A 99 -0.26 -14.33 0.44
C HIS A 99 -0.97 -12.97 0.47
N HIS A 100 -2.10 -12.85 -0.23
CA HIS A 100 -2.89 -11.62 -0.24
C HIS A 100 -3.52 -11.29 1.12
N ILE A 101 -3.71 -12.29 2.00
CA ILE A 101 -4.26 -12.08 3.34
C ILE A 101 -3.15 -11.73 4.32
N ILE A 102 -1.98 -12.35 4.17
CA ILE A 102 -0.89 -12.24 5.15
C ILE A 102 -0.03 -11.00 4.90
N PHE A 103 0.42 -10.76 3.66
CA PHE A 103 1.47 -9.77 3.42
C PHE A 103 1.00 -8.32 3.59
N PRO A 104 -0.13 -7.88 3.02
CA PRO A 104 -0.51 -6.48 3.12
C PRO A 104 -0.70 -6.03 4.57
N PRO A 105 -1.44 -6.74 5.44
CA PRO A 105 -1.56 -6.33 6.84
C PRO A 105 -0.23 -6.30 7.59
N VAL A 106 0.63 -7.31 7.40
CA VAL A 106 1.94 -7.38 8.06
C VAL A 106 2.80 -6.18 7.69
N LEU A 107 2.90 -5.86 6.39
CA LEU A 107 3.70 -4.73 5.91
C LEU A 107 3.13 -3.38 6.38
N ILE A 108 1.80 -3.23 6.39
CA ILE A 108 1.15 -2.02 6.92
C ILE A 108 1.46 -1.83 8.41
N ILE A 109 1.35 -2.90 9.20
CA ILE A 109 1.66 -2.87 10.64
C ILE A 109 3.12 -2.48 10.86
N ILE A 110 4.07 -3.10 10.14
CA ILE A 110 5.49 -2.78 10.23
C ILE A 110 5.73 -1.30 9.90
N GLY A 111 5.13 -0.78 8.84
CA GLY A 111 5.24 0.62 8.44
C GLY A 111 4.73 1.61 9.49
N ILE A 112 3.54 1.33 10.05
CA ILE A 112 2.94 2.15 11.12
C ILE A 112 3.80 2.11 12.39
N LEU A 113 4.26 0.92 12.79
CA LEU A 113 5.16 0.77 13.94
C LEU A 113 6.46 1.56 13.73
N GLY A 114 7.05 1.47 12.54
CA GLY A 114 8.23 2.24 12.16
C GLY A 114 8.03 3.75 12.34
N TYR A 115 6.92 4.28 11.83
CA TYR A 115 6.57 5.70 11.99
C TYR A 115 6.42 6.11 13.46
N VAL A 116 5.69 5.33 14.26
CA VAL A 116 5.49 5.63 15.68
C VAL A 116 6.81 5.60 16.46
N MET A 117 7.72 4.67 16.13
CA MET A 117 9.04 4.58 16.74
C MET A 117 9.94 5.75 16.34
N GLN A 118 9.88 6.21 15.09
CA GLN A 118 10.64 7.36 14.61
C GLN A 118 10.20 8.64 15.32
N LYS A 119 8.88 8.88 15.44
CA LYS A 119 8.34 10.10 16.06
C LYS A 119 8.64 10.23 17.56
N LYS A 120 8.94 9.11 18.23
CA LYS A 120 9.34 9.11 19.66
C LYS A 120 10.80 9.48 19.89
N LYS A 121 11.64 9.47 18.85
CA LYS A 121 13.04 9.88 18.92
C LYS A 121 13.17 11.37 18.62
#